data_AF-A0A840YG26-F1
#
_entry.id   AF-A0A840YG26-F1
#
_cell.length_a   1.000
_cell.length_b   1.000
_cell.length_c   1.000
_cell.angle_alpha   90.00
_cell.angle_beta   90.00
_cell.angle_gamma   90.00
#
_symmetry.space_group_name_H-M   'P 1'
#
loop_
_entity.id
_entity.type
_entity.pdbx_description
1 polymer ?
#
loop_
_entity_poly.entity_id
_entity_poly.type
_entity_poly.pdbx_seq_one_letter_code
_entity_poly.pdbx_strand_id
1 'polypeptide(L)'
;MADEAQEAATRRLGATRAAQEATGLDEAVIERLVRAFYDAAREDAVLAPLFAGVEDWEVHIARLCAFWSSVALMTGRYHGQPMAAHARLDLRAAHFARWLALFERTAREVCTPAGADHLLERAHRIARSLEHGLAFHRGELPRPFSAAWAKAAGTSP
;
A
#
# COMPACT_ATOMS: atom_id res chain seq x y z
N MET A 1 20.82 -26.34 -0.06
CA MET A 1 20.93 -25.01 -0.70
C MET A 1 20.16 -24.88 -2.01
N ALA A 2 20.58 -25.51 -3.13
CA ALA A 2 19.88 -25.34 -4.43
C ALA A 2 18.47 -25.98 -4.45
N ASP A 3 18.32 -27.15 -3.82
CA ASP A 3 17.06 -27.87 -3.71
C ASP A 3 16.04 -27.11 -2.85
N GLU A 4 16.46 -26.63 -1.67
CA GLU A 4 15.64 -25.80 -0.76
C GLU A 4 15.18 -24.47 -1.41
N ALA A 5 16.03 -23.85 -2.22
CA ALA A 5 15.68 -22.64 -2.96
C ALA A 5 14.59 -22.92 -4.01
N GLN A 6 14.69 -24.06 -4.70
CA GLN A 6 13.72 -24.49 -5.70
C GLN A 6 12.37 -24.87 -5.05
N GLU A 7 12.40 -25.54 -3.90
CA GLU A 7 11.21 -25.83 -3.09
C GLU A 7 10.54 -24.54 -2.59
N ALA A 8 11.32 -23.58 -2.07
CA ALA A 8 10.80 -22.30 -1.63
C ALA A 8 10.18 -21.50 -2.78
N ALA A 9 10.81 -21.51 -3.96
CA ALA A 9 10.26 -20.90 -5.17
C ALA A 9 8.94 -21.56 -5.59
N THR A 10 8.87 -22.89 -5.56
CA THR A 10 7.66 -23.66 -5.89
C THR A 10 6.52 -23.35 -4.93
N ARG A 11 6.78 -23.33 -3.62
CA ARG A 11 5.79 -22.94 -2.61
C ARG A 11 5.27 -21.52 -2.83
N ARG A 12 6.17 -20.58 -3.17
CA ARG A 12 5.78 -19.20 -3.45
C ARG A 12 4.86 -19.11 -4.66
N LEU A 13 5.20 -19.79 -5.75
CA LEU A 13 4.36 -19.83 -6.96
C LEU A 13 2.97 -20.39 -6.67
N GLY A 14 2.89 -21.47 -5.88
CA GLY A 14 1.60 -22.03 -5.44
C GLY A 14 0.77 -21.05 -4.63
N ALA A 15 1.39 -20.38 -3.64
CA ALA A 15 0.73 -19.37 -2.83
C ALA A 15 0.26 -18.16 -3.66
N THR A 16 1.09 -17.70 -4.60
CA THR A 16 0.73 -16.64 -5.54
C THR A 16 -0.51 -17.03 -6.34
N ARG A 17 -0.53 -18.21 -6.97
CA ARG A 17 -1.69 -18.66 -7.76
C ARG A 17 -2.96 -18.75 -6.92
N ALA A 18 -2.89 -19.33 -5.72
CA ALA A 18 -4.03 -19.42 -4.82
C ALA A 18 -4.58 -18.03 -4.46
N ALA A 19 -3.71 -17.05 -4.21
CA ALA A 19 -4.11 -15.67 -3.97
C ALA A 19 -4.79 -15.05 -5.20
N GLN A 20 -4.25 -15.26 -6.39
CA GLN A 20 -4.85 -14.76 -7.65
C GLN A 20 -6.25 -15.35 -7.87
N GLU A 21 -6.41 -16.66 -7.70
CA GLU A 21 -7.70 -17.35 -7.85
C GLU A 21 -8.74 -16.86 -6.83
N ALA A 22 -8.36 -16.70 -5.57
CA ALA A 22 -9.27 -16.29 -4.51
C ALA A 22 -9.70 -14.82 -4.61
N THR A 23 -8.87 -13.96 -5.19
CA THR A 23 -9.05 -12.50 -5.15
C THR A 23 -9.34 -11.88 -6.53
N GLY A 24 -9.06 -12.60 -7.62
CA GLY A 24 -9.08 -12.04 -8.98
C GLY A 24 -8.00 -10.99 -9.23
N LEU A 25 -7.00 -10.88 -8.36
CA LEU A 25 -5.86 -9.99 -8.56
C LEU A 25 -4.83 -10.65 -9.47
N ASP A 26 -4.26 -9.88 -10.39
CA ASP A 26 -3.07 -10.23 -11.15
C ASP A 26 -2.19 -8.99 -11.33
N GLU A 27 -1.08 -9.12 -12.06
CA GLU A 27 -0.16 -8.01 -12.30
C GLU A 27 -0.82 -6.87 -13.08
N ALA A 28 -1.72 -7.17 -14.02
CA ALA A 28 -2.41 -6.17 -14.81
C ALA A 28 -3.46 -5.40 -13.99
N VAL A 29 -4.18 -6.09 -13.10
CA VAL A 29 -5.11 -5.46 -12.15
C VAL A 29 -4.36 -4.57 -11.17
N ILE A 30 -3.22 -5.06 -10.64
CA ILE A 30 -2.36 -4.27 -9.74
C ILE A 30 -1.85 -3.02 -10.45
N GLU A 31 -1.37 -3.13 -11.68
CA GLU A 31 -0.89 -1.96 -12.44
C GLU A 31 -2.03 -0.95 -12.66
N ARG A 32 -3.21 -1.39 -13.10
CA ARG A 32 -4.37 -0.50 -13.27
C ARG A 32 -4.75 0.21 -11.97
N LEU A 33 -4.80 -0.53 -10.85
CA LEU A 33 -5.10 0.04 -9.54
C LEU A 33 -4.07 1.08 -9.14
N VAL A 34 -2.78 0.76 -9.23
CA VAL A 34 -1.69 1.64 -8.82
C VAL A 34 -1.69 2.91 -9.66
N ARG A 35 -1.84 2.80 -10.98
CA ARG A 35 -1.94 3.97 -11.87
C ARG A 35 -3.14 4.84 -11.52
N ALA A 36 -4.35 4.27 -11.48
CA ALA A 36 -5.57 5.01 -11.16
C ALA A 36 -5.49 5.71 -9.79
N PHE A 37 -4.92 5.02 -8.80
CA PHE A 37 -4.79 5.57 -7.46
C PHE A 37 -3.82 6.76 -7.42
N TYR A 38 -2.65 6.63 -8.06
CA TYR A 38 -1.65 7.69 -8.04
C TYR A 38 -1.99 8.85 -8.97
N ASP A 39 -2.72 8.64 -10.05
CA ASP A 39 -3.29 9.73 -10.85
C ASP A 39 -4.23 10.57 -9.98
N ALA A 40 -5.14 9.93 -9.23
CA ALA A 40 -6.00 10.65 -8.30
C ALA A 40 -5.25 11.29 -7.11
N ALA A 41 -4.19 10.63 -6.60
CA ALA A 41 -3.43 11.15 -5.47
C ALA A 41 -2.59 12.39 -5.84
N ARG A 42 -2.19 12.52 -7.11
CA ARG A 42 -1.47 13.69 -7.64
C ARG A 42 -2.35 14.91 -7.81
N GLU A 43 -3.66 14.73 -7.90
CA GLU A 43 -4.64 15.81 -7.96
C GLU A 43 -5.20 16.17 -6.58
N ASP A 44 -4.92 15.36 -5.56
CA ASP A 44 -5.42 15.56 -4.22
C ASP A 44 -4.62 16.64 -3.46
N ALA A 45 -5.30 17.67 -2.96
CA ALA A 45 -4.66 18.81 -2.30
C ALA A 45 -3.83 18.43 -1.04
N VAL A 46 -4.17 17.33 -0.35
CA VAL A 46 -3.44 16.88 0.85
C VAL A 46 -2.27 15.96 0.46
N LEU A 47 -2.45 15.09 -0.53
CA LEU A 47 -1.45 14.09 -0.89
C LEU A 47 -0.46 14.58 -1.95
N ALA A 48 -0.90 15.38 -2.92
CA ALA A 48 -0.07 15.84 -4.04
C ALA A 48 1.26 16.47 -3.61
N PRO A 49 1.32 17.34 -2.56
CA PRO A 49 2.58 17.93 -2.13
C PRO A 49 3.64 16.90 -1.68
N LEU A 50 3.21 15.73 -1.18
CA LEU A 50 4.11 14.66 -0.73
C LEU A 50 4.88 14.00 -1.87
N PHE A 51 4.39 14.16 -3.11
CA PHE A 51 4.96 13.55 -4.30
C PHE A 51 5.74 14.54 -5.18
N ALA A 52 5.94 15.78 -4.72
CA ALA A 52 6.67 16.80 -5.46
C ALA A 52 8.13 16.43 -5.79
N GLY A 53 8.74 15.51 -5.03
CA GLY A 53 10.08 14.98 -5.27
C GLY A 53 10.14 13.76 -6.21
N VAL A 54 9.02 13.34 -6.82
CA VAL A 54 9.00 12.25 -7.80
C VAL A 54 9.32 12.80 -9.18
N GLU A 55 10.52 12.51 -9.69
CA GLU A 55 10.99 12.98 -11.00
C GLU A 55 10.48 12.10 -12.15
N ASP A 56 10.59 10.78 -11.99
CA ASP A 56 10.14 9.79 -12.98
C ASP A 56 8.98 8.96 -12.44
N TRP A 57 7.79 9.22 -12.97
CA TRP A 57 6.57 8.55 -12.55
C TRP A 57 6.48 7.10 -13.04
N GLU A 58 7.03 6.75 -14.19
CA GLU A 58 6.98 5.36 -14.68
C GLU A 58 7.86 4.46 -13.81
N VAL A 59 9.06 4.92 -13.46
CA VAL A 59 9.94 4.21 -12.50
C VAL A 59 9.26 4.10 -11.14
N HIS A 60 8.59 5.16 -10.67
CA HIS A 60 7.87 5.13 -9.40
C HIS A 60 6.72 4.12 -9.40
N ILE A 61 5.88 4.14 -10.45
CA ILE A 61 4.75 3.22 -10.61
C ILE A 61 5.23 1.78 -10.73
N ALA A 62 6.28 1.49 -11.50
CA ALA A 62 6.83 0.15 -11.60
C ALA A 62 7.30 -0.39 -10.23
N ARG A 63 7.92 0.46 -9.40
CA ARG A 63 8.32 0.11 -8.04
C ARG A 63 7.11 -0.20 -7.15
N LEU A 64 6.05 0.59 -7.27
CA LEU A 64 4.81 0.41 -6.51
C LEU A 64 4.03 -0.83 -6.95
N CYS A 65 4.04 -1.16 -8.24
CA CYS A 65 3.48 -2.42 -8.74
C CYS A 65 4.23 -3.62 -8.16
N ALA A 66 5.56 -3.60 -8.16
CA ALA A 66 6.36 -4.64 -7.52
C ALA A 66 6.06 -4.75 -6.01
N PHE A 67 5.89 -3.61 -5.32
CA PHE A 67 5.51 -3.58 -3.91
C PHE A 67 4.15 -4.25 -3.67
N TRP A 68 3.11 -3.85 -4.39
CA TRP A 68 1.77 -4.42 -4.23
C TRP A 68 1.69 -5.88 -4.69
N SER A 69 2.46 -6.27 -5.71
CA SER A 69 2.62 -7.67 -6.11
C SER A 69 3.23 -8.51 -4.98
N SER A 70 4.30 -8.03 -4.31
CA SER A 70 4.83 -8.70 -3.12
C SER A 70 3.82 -8.77 -1.98
N VAL A 71 3.07 -7.69 -1.72
CA VAL A 71 2.17 -7.57 -0.57
C VAL A 71 0.89 -8.39 -0.73
N ALA A 72 0.25 -8.32 -1.90
CA ALA A 72 -1.03 -8.95 -2.16
C ALA A 72 -0.88 -10.38 -2.69
N LEU A 73 0.15 -10.63 -3.52
CA LEU A 73 0.32 -11.90 -4.23
C LEU A 73 1.54 -12.69 -3.77
N MET A 74 2.29 -12.19 -2.78
CA MET A 74 3.45 -12.88 -2.19
C MET A 74 4.57 -13.19 -3.20
N THR A 75 4.66 -12.43 -4.30
CA THR A 75 5.61 -12.71 -5.39
C THR A 75 7.07 -12.48 -5.00
N GLY A 76 7.31 -11.63 -4.00
CA GLY A 76 8.66 -11.30 -3.53
C GLY A 76 9.46 -10.41 -4.48
N ARG A 77 8.80 -9.73 -5.43
CA ARG A 77 9.44 -8.85 -6.44
C ARG A 77 10.00 -7.53 -5.87
N TYR A 78 9.50 -7.10 -4.73
CA TYR A 78 9.94 -5.87 -4.07
C TYR A 78 10.95 -6.13 -2.94
N HIS A 79 12.06 -5.39 -2.99
CA HIS A 79 13.18 -5.48 -2.04
C HIS A 79 13.55 -4.13 -1.40
N GLY A 80 12.67 -3.12 -1.51
CA GLY A 80 12.93 -1.80 -0.95
C GLY A 80 12.62 -1.69 0.54
N GLN A 81 12.86 -0.51 1.12
CA GLN A 81 12.64 -0.21 2.54
C GLN A 81 11.58 0.88 2.72
N PRO A 82 10.28 0.51 2.85
CA PRO A 82 9.20 1.48 2.93
C PRO A 82 9.39 2.48 4.07
N MET A 83 9.71 2.03 5.28
CA MET A 83 9.86 2.93 6.45
C MET A 83 10.88 4.05 6.18
N ALA A 84 12.07 3.70 5.66
CA ALA A 84 13.12 4.67 5.37
C ALA A 84 12.70 5.72 4.32
N ALA A 85 11.90 5.31 3.33
CA ALA A 85 11.37 6.24 2.34
C ALA A 85 10.36 7.21 2.94
N HIS A 86 9.45 6.72 3.79
CA HIS A 86 8.40 7.53 4.40
C HIS A 86 8.92 8.41 5.55
N ALA A 87 10.01 8.04 6.21
CA ALA A 87 10.63 8.82 7.30
C ALA A 87 11.25 10.15 6.84
N ARG A 88 11.47 10.32 5.53
CA ARG A 88 11.93 11.57 4.92
C ARG A 88 10.80 12.58 4.69
N LEU A 89 9.55 12.17 4.89
CA LEU A 89 8.36 12.97 4.66
C LEU A 89 7.73 13.36 6.01
N ASP A 90 7.14 14.56 6.09
CA ASP A 90 6.38 14.98 7.29
C ASP A 90 4.96 14.37 7.31
N LEU A 91 4.89 13.04 7.31
CA LEU A 91 3.62 12.32 7.32
C LEU A 91 2.96 12.39 8.71
N ARG A 92 1.65 12.63 8.67
CA ARG A 92 0.76 12.84 9.82
C ARG A 92 -0.49 11.99 9.62
N ALA A 93 -1.25 11.76 10.69
CA ALA A 93 -2.49 10.97 10.67
C ALA A 93 -3.45 11.36 9.53
N ALA A 94 -3.60 12.66 9.24
CA ALA A 94 -4.45 13.16 8.16
C ALA A 94 -4.02 12.66 6.77
N HIS A 95 -2.71 12.55 6.52
CA HIS A 95 -2.17 12.03 5.26
C HIS A 95 -2.52 10.55 5.10
N PHE A 96 -2.35 9.74 6.15
CA PHE A 96 -2.70 8.32 6.13
C PHE A 96 -4.20 8.11 5.94
N ALA A 97 -5.04 8.87 6.65
CA ALA A 97 -6.49 8.79 6.51
C ALA A 97 -6.93 9.14 5.08
N ARG A 98 -6.38 10.21 4.49
CA ARG A 98 -6.71 10.61 3.12
C ARG A 98 -6.23 9.58 2.09
N TRP A 99 -5.01 9.08 2.26
CA TRP A 99 -4.43 8.04 1.40
C TRP A 99 -5.29 6.77 1.42
N LEU A 100 -5.70 6.29 2.61
CA LEU A 100 -6.54 5.09 2.76
C LEU A 100 -7.92 5.27 2.14
N ALA A 101 -8.58 6.41 2.39
CA ALA A 101 -9.89 6.68 1.81
C ALA A 101 -9.86 6.72 0.27
N LEU A 102 -8.82 7.34 -0.30
CA LEU A 102 -8.64 7.39 -1.75
C LEU A 102 -8.30 6.02 -2.33
N PHE A 103 -7.44 5.25 -1.64
CA PHE A 103 -7.06 3.91 -2.06
C PHE A 103 -8.25 2.95 -2.01
N GLU A 104 -9.09 3.06 -0.99
CA GLU A 104 -10.34 2.29 -0.88
C GLU A 104 -11.27 2.55 -2.04
N ARG A 105 -11.58 3.82 -2.32
CA ARG A 105 -12.43 4.17 -3.46
C ARG A 105 -11.89 3.55 -4.75
N THR A 106 -10.60 3.74 -5.02
CA THR A 106 -9.97 3.24 -6.25
C THR A 106 -9.98 1.71 -6.31
N ALA A 107 -9.69 1.03 -5.21
CA ALA A 107 -9.71 -0.43 -5.15
C ALA A 107 -11.10 -0.99 -5.40
N ARG A 108 -12.16 -0.35 -4.89
CA ARG A 108 -13.56 -0.74 -5.14
C ARG A 108 -13.98 -0.52 -6.58
N GLU A 109 -13.42 0.47 -7.26
CA GLU A 109 -13.69 0.76 -8.68
C GLU A 109 -12.95 -0.20 -9.63
N VAL A 110 -11.71 -0.58 -9.31
CA VAL A 110 -10.83 -1.32 -10.23
C VAL A 110 -10.86 -2.83 -10.01
N CYS A 111 -10.99 -3.28 -8.75
CA CYS A 111 -10.84 -4.68 -8.38
C CYS A 111 -12.19 -5.38 -8.17
N THR A 112 -12.16 -6.71 -8.14
CA THR A 112 -13.28 -7.48 -7.60
C THR A 112 -13.50 -7.13 -6.12
N PRO A 113 -14.69 -7.38 -5.53
CA PRO A 113 -14.91 -7.17 -4.10
C PRO A 113 -13.88 -7.89 -3.21
N ALA A 114 -13.59 -9.16 -3.51
CA ALA A 114 -12.61 -9.96 -2.77
C ALA A 114 -11.18 -9.39 -2.91
N GLY A 115 -10.79 -8.95 -4.11
CA GLY A 115 -9.50 -8.30 -4.35
C GLY A 115 -9.35 -6.97 -3.61
N ALA A 116 -10.41 -6.15 -3.63
CA ALA A 116 -10.43 -4.90 -2.89
C ALA A 116 -10.29 -5.13 -1.38
N ASP A 117 -11.07 -6.05 -0.80
CA ASP A 117 -10.99 -6.39 0.63
C ASP A 117 -9.59 -6.88 1.02
N HIS A 118 -9.00 -7.76 0.22
CA HIS A 118 -7.67 -8.32 0.43
C HIS A 118 -6.56 -7.26 0.42
N LEU A 119 -6.66 -6.29 -0.49
CA LEU A 119 -5.75 -5.15 -0.58
C LEU A 119 -5.95 -4.19 0.60
N LEU A 120 -7.20 -3.90 0.95
CA LEU A 120 -7.54 -2.97 2.03
C LEU A 120 -7.05 -3.46 3.38
N GLU A 121 -7.23 -4.73 3.72
CA GLU A 121 -6.71 -5.31 4.97
C GLU A 121 -5.20 -5.07 5.10
N ARG A 122 -4.45 -5.25 4.01
CA ARG A 122 -3.00 -5.05 3.94
C ARG A 122 -2.63 -3.57 4.02
N ALA A 123 -3.31 -2.72 3.24
CA ALA A 123 -3.12 -1.28 3.25
C ALA A 123 -3.25 -0.70 4.67
N HIS A 124 -4.31 -1.09 5.38
CA HIS A 124 -4.53 -0.66 6.76
C HIS A 124 -3.42 -1.15 7.72
N ARG A 125 -2.95 -2.39 7.59
CA ARG A 125 -1.82 -2.90 8.40
C ARG A 125 -0.53 -2.13 8.14
N ILE A 126 -0.23 -1.84 6.88
CA ILE A 126 0.97 -1.09 6.48
C ILE A 126 0.89 0.35 6.99
N ALA A 127 -0.24 1.04 6.75
CA ALA A 127 -0.45 2.41 7.20
C ALA A 127 -0.28 2.53 8.72
N ARG A 128 -0.87 1.60 9.50
CA ARG A 128 -0.67 1.52 10.95
C ARG A 128 0.80 1.40 11.35
N SER A 129 1.52 0.46 10.71
CA SER A 129 2.91 0.21 11.06
C SER A 129 3.80 1.41 10.73
N LEU A 130 3.56 2.07 9.60
CA LEU A 130 4.26 3.29 9.20
C LEU A 130 3.93 4.44 10.16
N GLU A 131 2.67 4.71 10.44
CA GLU A 131 2.27 5.79 11.33
C GLU A 131 2.92 5.66 12.72
N HIS A 132 2.85 4.47 13.33
CA HIS A 132 3.47 4.22 14.63
C HIS A 132 5.00 4.33 14.57
N GLY A 133 5.64 3.73 13.56
CA GLY A 133 7.09 3.79 13.42
C GLY A 133 7.59 5.22 13.20
N LEU A 134 6.88 6.02 12.41
CA LEU A 134 7.23 7.41 12.16
C LEU A 134 7.02 8.30 13.39
N ALA A 135 5.96 8.08 14.17
CA ALA A 135 5.77 8.76 15.45
C ALA A 135 6.96 8.48 16.39
N PHE A 136 7.37 7.21 16.51
CA PHE A 136 8.54 6.82 17.29
C PHE A 136 9.84 7.47 16.78
N HIS A 137 10.06 7.48 15.46
CA HIS A 137 11.22 8.16 14.85
C HIS A 137 11.27 9.66 15.12
N ARG A 138 10.12 10.32 15.35
CA ARG A 138 10.04 11.74 15.73
C ARG A 138 10.07 11.98 17.25
N GLY A 139 10.16 10.93 18.07
CA GLY A 139 10.08 11.04 19.53
C GLY A 139 8.66 11.34 20.06
N GLU A 140 7.62 11.13 19.24
CA GLU A 140 6.22 11.31 19.62
C GLU A 140 5.66 9.98 20.19
N LEU A 141 4.87 10.04 21.26
CA LEU A 141 4.13 8.85 21.71
C LEU A 141 3.04 8.51 20.68
N PRO A 142 2.94 7.24 20.23
CA PRO A 142 1.89 6.83 19.30
C PRO A 142 0.52 7.05 19.96
N ARG A 143 -0.35 7.83 19.31
CA ARG A 143 -1.72 8.03 19.80
C ARG A 143 -2.57 6.77 19.57
N PRO A 144 -3.53 6.47 20.45
CA PRO A 144 -4.37 5.28 20.30
C PRO A 144 -5.10 5.25 18.94
N PHE A 145 -5.00 4.08 18.31
CA PHE A 145 -5.28 3.78 16.91
C PHE A 145 -6.72 4.03 16.42
N SER A 146 -7.71 4.38 17.25
CA SER A 146 -9.11 4.58 16.79
C SER A 146 -9.55 6.04 16.58
N ALA A 147 -8.95 7.00 17.29
CA ALA A 147 -9.49 8.36 17.32
C ALA A 147 -8.97 9.27 16.19
N ALA A 148 -7.79 8.98 15.63
CA ALA A 148 -7.10 9.89 14.72
C ALA A 148 -7.63 9.84 13.28
N TRP A 149 -7.95 8.66 12.78
CA TRP A 149 -8.42 8.44 11.40
C TRP A 149 -9.94 8.58 11.27
N ALA A 150 -10.71 8.08 12.24
CA ALA A 150 -12.17 8.26 12.29
C ALA A 150 -12.57 9.75 12.35
N LYS A 151 -11.85 10.56 13.13
CA LYS A 151 -12.11 12.00 13.26
C LYS A 151 -11.66 12.80 12.02
N ALA A 152 -10.59 12.38 11.34
CA ALA A 152 -10.09 13.06 10.14
C ALA A 152 -10.89 12.73 8.87
N ALA A 153 -11.50 11.53 8.80
CA ALA A 153 -12.33 11.08 7.68
C ALA A 153 -13.80 11.51 7.76
N GLY A 154 -14.20 12.25 8.82
CA GLY A 154 -15.60 12.66 9.02
C GLY A 154 -16.55 11.50 9.37
N THR A 155 -16.03 10.30 9.59
CA THR A 155 -16.80 9.11 9.97
C THR A 155 -16.71 8.91 11.48
N SER A 156 -17.60 9.60 12.19
CA SER A 156 -18.11 9.11 13.48
C SER A 156 -19.25 8.12 13.21
N PRO A 157 -19.46 7.10 14.06
CA PRO A 157 -20.73 6.37 14.10
C PRO A 157 -21.90 7.29 14.47
#